data_AF-A0A920NBG2-F1
#
_entry.id   AF-A0A920NBG2-F1
#
_cell.length_a   1.000
_cell.length_b   1.000
_cell.length_c   1.000
_cell.angle_alpha   90.00
_cell.angle_beta   90.00
_cell.angle_gamma   90.00
#
_symmetry.space_group_name_H-M   'P 1'
#
loop_
_entity.id
_entity.type
_entity.pdbx_description
1 polymer ?
#
loop_
_entity_poly.entity_id
_entity_poly.type
_entity_poly.pdbx_seq_one_letter_code
_entity_poly.pdbx_strand_id
1 'polypeptide(L)'
;MNLEGVLTHAGHSYQCDNIDSIRLVADNERSGVVRAAEILRKQGISCDMVSAGSTPTAVFAENLDGITEMRPGAYMFFDLDQVGMGVCTIDDIAVTVLATVIGHKKDPERLLIDAGSLALSKDLSANQFMEMLVME
;
A
#
# COMPACT_ATOMS: atom_id res chain seq x y z
N MET A 1 -30.76 13.22 -2.75
CA MET A 1 -29.41 12.63 -2.59
C MET A 1 -28.96 12.98 -1.18
N ASN A 2 -28.36 12.03 -0.46
CA ASN A 2 -27.75 12.29 0.85
C ASN A 2 -26.22 12.33 0.69
N LEU A 3 -25.56 13.35 1.22
CA LEU A 3 -24.10 13.39 1.28
C LEU A 3 -23.69 12.74 2.61
N GLU A 4 -23.11 11.54 2.54
CA GLU A 4 -22.68 10.81 3.74
C GLU A 4 -21.33 11.31 4.27
N GLY A 5 -20.46 11.81 3.39
CA GLY A 5 -19.13 12.22 3.82
C GLY A 5 -18.14 12.50 2.70
N VAL A 6 -16.87 12.56 3.08
CA VAL A 6 -15.72 12.74 2.19
C VAL A 6 -14.75 11.56 2.31
N LEU A 7 -14.03 11.30 1.23
CA LEU A 7 -13.10 10.20 1.12
C LEU A 7 -11.83 10.65 0.41
N THR A 8 -10.68 10.18 0.88
CA THR A 8 -9.40 10.26 0.17
C THR A 8 -8.68 8.91 0.18
N HIS A 9 -7.79 8.71 -0.79
CA HIS A 9 -6.86 7.59 -0.83
C HIS A 9 -5.47 8.11 -1.23
N ALA A 10 -4.53 8.10 -0.30
CA ALA A 10 -3.16 8.54 -0.54
C ALA A 10 -2.29 7.47 -1.23
N GLY A 11 -2.67 7.08 -2.45
CA GLY A 11 -1.93 6.07 -3.23
C GLY A 11 -0.49 6.48 -3.59
N HIS A 12 -0.15 7.77 -3.50
CA HIS A 12 1.23 8.24 -3.67
C HIS A 12 2.14 7.84 -2.50
N SER A 13 1.60 7.28 -1.40
CA SER A 13 2.41 6.65 -0.36
C SER A 13 3.26 5.49 -0.88
N TYR A 14 2.84 4.83 -1.96
CA TYR A 14 3.58 3.75 -2.64
C TYR A 14 4.79 4.24 -3.44
N GLN A 15 5.04 5.56 -3.48
CA GLN A 15 6.23 6.15 -4.11
C GLN A 15 7.23 6.67 -3.07
N CYS A 16 6.94 6.51 -1.78
CA CYS A 16 7.85 6.88 -0.71
C CYS A 16 9.00 5.88 -0.61
N ASP A 17 10.20 6.40 -0.39
CA ASP A 17 11.45 5.65 -0.26
C ASP A 17 11.90 5.43 1.19
N ASN A 18 11.16 5.99 2.16
CA ASN A 18 11.44 5.84 3.58
C ASN A 18 10.19 6.08 4.45
N ILE A 19 10.23 5.62 5.71
CA ILE A 19 9.12 5.65 6.65
C ILE A 19 8.69 7.09 7.00
N ASP A 20 9.61 8.03 7.11
CA ASP A 20 9.28 9.42 7.47
C ASP A 20 8.49 10.11 6.35
N SER A 21 8.81 9.80 5.09
CA SER A 21 8.01 10.21 3.94
C SER A 21 6.59 9.63 4.00
N ILE A 22 6.42 8.36 4.41
CA ILE A 22 5.09 7.73 4.55
C ILE A 22 4.29 8.40 5.68
N ARG A 23 4.92 8.69 6.82
CA ARG A 23 4.30 9.42 7.94
C ARG A 23 3.81 10.80 7.50
N LEU A 24 4.63 11.53 6.75
CA LEU A 24 4.26 12.83 6.21
C LEU A 24 3.05 12.72 5.26
N VAL A 25 3.04 11.71 4.39
CA VAL A 25 1.89 11.44 3.51
C VAL A 25 0.63 11.09 4.32
N ALA A 26 0.76 10.30 5.39
CA ALA A 26 -0.36 9.95 6.26
C ALA A 26 -0.98 11.18 6.97
N ASP A 27 -0.16 12.09 7.50
CA ASP A 27 -0.69 13.32 8.11
C ASP A 27 -1.27 14.29 7.07
N ASN A 28 -0.67 14.39 5.88
CA ASN A 28 -1.23 15.17 4.78
C ASN A 28 -2.58 14.59 4.30
N GLU A 29 -2.69 13.26 4.21
CA GLU A 29 -3.93 12.55 3.88
C GLU A 29 -5.03 12.90 4.90
N ARG A 30 -4.73 12.73 6.18
CA ARG A 30 -5.64 13.00 7.30
C ARG A 30 -6.06 14.46 7.33
N SER A 31 -5.10 15.38 7.39
CA SER A 31 -5.38 16.82 7.49
C SER A 31 -6.17 17.34 6.29
N GLY A 32 -5.87 16.86 5.08
CA GLY A 32 -6.57 17.26 3.86
C GLY A 32 -8.05 16.86 3.86
N VAL A 33 -8.35 15.61 4.18
CA VAL A 33 -9.74 15.11 4.18
C VAL A 33 -10.55 15.67 5.35
N VAL A 34 -9.95 15.83 6.52
CA VAL A 34 -10.59 16.49 7.67
C VAL A 34 -10.91 17.95 7.35
N ARG A 35 -9.98 18.67 6.72
CA ARG A 35 -10.22 20.05 6.28
C ARG A 35 -11.37 20.13 5.28
N ALA A 36 -11.49 19.18 4.36
CA ALA A 36 -12.63 19.13 3.43
C ALA A 36 -13.96 18.94 4.17
N ALA A 37 -14.02 18.03 5.14
CA ALA A 37 -15.19 17.82 5.99
C ALA A 37 -15.56 19.07 6.80
N GLU A 38 -14.57 19.75 7.38
CA GLU A 38 -14.79 21.00 8.11
C GLU A 38 -15.34 22.12 7.23
N ILE A 39 -14.88 22.24 5.98
CA ILE A 39 -15.41 23.23 5.03
C ILE A 39 -16.89 22.96 4.75
N LEU A 40 -17.27 21.70 4.53
CA LEU A 40 -18.67 21.31 4.32
C LEU A 40 -19.54 21.64 5.54
N ARG A 41 -19.08 21.24 6.74
CA ARG A 41 -19.78 21.50 8.00
C ARG A 41 -19.96 23.00 8.27
N LYS A 42 -18.95 23.82 7.95
CA LYS A 42 -19.03 25.30 8.04
C LYS A 42 -20.07 25.92 7.10
N GLN A 43 -20.42 25.25 6.01
CA GLN A 43 -21.48 25.67 5.09
C GLN A 43 -22.85 25.08 5.46
N GLY A 44 -22.99 24.42 6.61
CA GLY A 44 -24.24 23.80 7.06
C GLY A 44 -24.57 22.48 6.36
N ILE A 45 -23.61 21.87 5.67
CA ILE A 45 -23.78 20.57 5.00
C ILE A 45 -23.28 19.48 5.95
N SER A 46 -24.13 18.49 6.26
CA SER A 46 -23.70 17.33 7.06
C SER A 46 -22.58 16.58 6.35
N CYS A 47 -21.62 16.10 7.14
CA CYS A 47 -20.48 15.34 6.65
C CYS A 47 -20.07 14.40 7.78
N ASP A 48 -20.84 13.33 7.96
CA ASP A 48 -20.72 12.44 9.11
C ASP A 48 -19.59 11.43 8.93
N MET A 49 -19.29 11.06 7.68
CA MET A 49 -18.14 10.22 7.34
C MET A 49 -16.95 11.04 6.83
N VAL A 50 -15.76 10.65 7.30
CA VAL A 50 -14.46 11.16 6.85
C VAL A 50 -13.54 9.95 6.70
N SER A 51 -13.42 9.46 5.47
CA SER A 51 -12.68 8.23 5.18
C SER A 51 -11.28 8.50 4.60
N ALA A 52 -10.27 7.80 5.10
CA ALA A 52 -8.89 7.85 4.55
C ALA A 52 -8.29 6.44 4.39
N GLY A 53 -7.10 6.35 3.82
CA GLY A 53 -6.22 5.20 3.99
C GLY A 53 -5.72 4.58 2.69
N SER A 54 -4.45 4.22 2.73
CA SER A 54 -3.79 3.17 1.97
C SER A 54 -3.13 2.20 2.98
N THR A 55 -2.58 1.07 2.55
CA THR A 55 -1.84 0.19 3.48
C THR A 55 -0.66 0.92 4.13
N PRO A 56 0.24 1.61 3.40
CA PRO A 56 1.34 2.33 4.03
C PRO A 56 0.88 3.41 5.01
N THR A 57 -0.11 4.23 4.64
CA THR A 57 -0.56 5.31 5.54
C THR A 57 -1.30 4.77 6.76
N ALA A 58 -2.06 3.67 6.63
CA ALA A 58 -2.72 3.06 7.78
C ALA A 58 -1.74 2.43 8.78
N VAL A 59 -0.63 1.87 8.30
CA VAL A 59 0.40 1.26 9.16
C VAL A 59 1.19 2.32 9.93
N PHE A 60 1.49 3.47 9.30
CA PHE A 60 2.35 4.50 9.88
C PHE A 60 1.64 5.79 10.30
N ALA A 61 0.30 5.86 10.25
CA ALA A 61 -0.43 7.01 10.75
C ALA A 61 -0.20 7.17 12.27
N GLU A 62 0.31 8.32 12.68
CA GLU A 62 0.54 8.66 14.09
C GLU A 62 -0.66 9.39 14.72
N ASN A 63 -1.55 9.92 13.87
CA ASN A 63 -2.75 10.64 14.26
C ASN A 63 -3.90 10.29 13.30
N LEU A 64 -5.08 10.04 13.84
CA LEU A 64 -6.32 9.78 13.08
C LEU A 64 -7.47 10.69 13.51
N ASP A 65 -7.19 11.75 14.27
CA ASP A 65 -8.20 12.71 14.72
C ASP A 65 -8.98 13.28 13.55
N GLY A 66 -10.30 13.18 13.64
CA GLY A 66 -11.25 13.63 12.62
C GLY A 66 -11.56 12.60 11.53
N ILE A 67 -10.83 11.47 11.45
CA ILE A 67 -11.13 10.34 10.57
C ILE A 67 -12.15 9.43 11.25
N THR A 68 -13.15 8.97 10.50
CA THR A 68 -14.17 8.03 11.00
C THR A 68 -13.92 6.60 10.58
N GLU A 69 -13.22 6.39 9.46
CA GLU A 69 -12.83 5.07 8.98
C GLU A 69 -11.51 5.09 8.19
N MET A 70 -10.76 3.99 8.29
CA MET A 70 -9.57 3.73 7.49
C MET A 70 -9.84 2.59 6.51
N ARG A 71 -9.31 2.70 5.29
CA ARG A 71 -9.55 1.72 4.20
C ARG A 71 -8.25 1.14 3.61
N PRO A 72 -7.35 0.55 4.43
CA PRO A 72 -6.26 -0.25 3.89
C PRO A 72 -6.80 -1.57 3.28
N GLY A 73 -6.06 -2.12 2.32
CA GLY A 73 -6.48 -3.34 1.62
C GLY A 73 -5.36 -4.38 1.53
N ALA A 74 -4.23 -3.99 0.94
CA ALA A 74 -3.10 -4.90 0.71
C ALA A 74 -2.54 -5.51 2.01
N TYR A 75 -2.71 -4.84 3.16
CA TYR A 75 -2.22 -5.31 4.47
C TYR A 75 -2.71 -6.71 4.87
N MET A 76 -3.81 -7.19 4.29
CA MET A 76 -4.31 -8.54 4.55
C MET A 76 -3.32 -9.62 4.11
N PHE A 77 -2.55 -9.36 3.04
CA PHE A 77 -1.56 -10.30 2.53
C PHE A 77 -0.14 -9.75 2.55
N PHE A 78 0.02 -8.43 2.50
CA PHE A 78 1.26 -7.76 2.10
C PHE A 78 1.84 -8.33 0.80
N ASP A 79 3.00 -7.82 0.40
CA ASP A 79 3.73 -8.24 -0.80
C ASP A 79 5.18 -7.73 -0.73
N LEU A 80 5.95 -7.97 -1.79
CA LEU A 80 7.35 -7.57 -1.87
C LEU A 80 7.55 -6.05 -2.00
N ASP A 81 6.56 -5.29 -2.49
CA ASP A 81 6.64 -3.83 -2.50
C ASP A 81 6.62 -3.30 -1.07
N GLN A 82 5.67 -3.78 -0.28
CA GLN A 82 5.50 -3.39 1.12
C GLN A 82 6.75 -3.75 1.96
N VAL A 83 7.39 -4.89 1.67
CA VAL A 83 8.69 -5.24 2.27
C VAL A 83 9.78 -4.26 1.84
N GLY A 84 9.90 -4.00 0.54
CA GLY A 84 10.92 -3.10 0.00
C GLY A 84 10.78 -1.66 0.54
N MET A 85 9.56 -1.22 0.83
CA MET A 85 9.27 0.07 1.46
C MET A 85 9.45 0.07 3.00
N GLY A 86 9.69 -1.09 3.61
CA GLY A 86 9.78 -1.24 5.06
C GLY A 86 8.43 -1.13 5.80
N VAL A 87 7.31 -1.32 5.11
CA VAL A 87 5.96 -1.32 5.70
C VAL A 87 5.67 -2.62 6.46
N CYS A 88 6.25 -3.74 6.00
CA CYS A 88 6.16 -5.03 6.65
C CYS A 88 7.49 -5.79 6.51
N THR A 89 7.57 -6.97 7.14
CA THR A 89 8.67 -7.92 6.95
C THR A 89 8.27 -9.02 5.97
N ILE A 90 9.24 -9.82 5.50
CA ILE A 90 8.95 -10.99 4.65
C ILE A 90 8.02 -11.98 5.38
N ASP A 91 8.18 -12.12 6.70
CA ASP A 91 7.37 -13.04 7.51
C ASP A 91 5.90 -12.61 7.62
N ASP A 92 5.59 -11.35 7.33
CA ASP A 92 4.22 -10.83 7.29
C ASP A 92 3.50 -11.14 5.97
N ILE A 93 4.21 -11.60 4.93
CA ILE A 93 3.60 -11.92 3.64
C ILE A 93 2.81 -13.22 3.75
N ALA A 94 1.48 -13.14 3.64
CA ALA A 94 0.58 -14.27 3.79
C ALA A 94 0.18 -14.93 2.46
N VAL A 95 0.64 -14.41 1.31
CA VAL A 95 0.33 -14.95 -0.02
C VAL A 95 1.58 -15.48 -0.72
N THR A 96 1.47 -16.67 -1.29
CA THR A 96 2.53 -17.28 -2.12
C THR A 96 1.94 -17.97 -3.33
N VAL A 97 2.74 -18.11 -4.38
CA VAL A 97 2.41 -18.93 -5.56
C VAL A 97 3.27 -20.18 -5.53
N LEU A 98 2.64 -21.33 -5.26
CA LEU A 98 3.30 -22.62 -5.35
C LEU A 98 3.63 -22.93 -6.81
N ALA A 99 4.87 -23.32 -7.09
CA ALA A 99 5.36 -23.63 -8.42
C ALA A 99 6.16 -24.94 -8.45
N THR A 100 6.11 -25.64 -9.57
CA THR A 100 6.88 -26.86 -9.84
C THR A 100 8.01 -26.56 -10.81
N VAL A 101 9.21 -27.07 -10.54
CA VAL A 101 10.29 -27.08 -11.54
C VAL A 101 9.94 -28.11 -12.63
N ILE A 102 9.77 -27.62 -13.85
CA ILE A 102 9.38 -28.42 -15.03
C ILE A 102 10.49 -28.55 -16.08
N GLY A 103 11.63 -27.89 -15.87
CA GLY A 103 12.77 -27.98 -16.78
C GLY A 103 14.06 -27.42 -16.20
N HIS A 104 15.18 -27.96 -16.69
CA HIS A 104 16.54 -27.54 -16.30
C HIS A 104 17.33 -27.21 -17.57
N LYS A 105 17.91 -26.01 -17.64
CA LYS A 105 18.86 -25.61 -18.68
C LYS A 105 20.22 -25.39 -18.04
N LYS A 106 21.26 -26.09 -18.50
CA LYS A 106 22.60 -26.03 -17.90
C LYS A 106 23.46 -24.86 -18.38
N ASP A 107 23.20 -24.33 -19.57
CA ASP A 107 23.99 -23.24 -20.15
C ASP A 107 23.12 -22.22 -20.91
N PRO A 108 22.88 -21.01 -20.35
CA PRO A 108 23.18 -20.64 -18.96
C PRO A 108 22.30 -21.40 -17.97
N GLU A 109 22.77 -21.53 -16.72
CA GLU A 109 22.04 -22.21 -15.65
C GLU A 109 20.70 -21.52 -15.37
N ARG A 110 19.59 -22.20 -15.67
CA ARG A 110 18.23 -21.72 -15.41
C ARG A 110 17.31 -22.88 -15.05
N LEU A 111 16.38 -22.62 -14.14
CA LEU A 111 15.22 -23.47 -13.89
C LEU A 111 14.02 -22.89 -14.64
N LEU A 112 13.21 -23.78 -15.21
CA LEU A 112 11.90 -23.44 -15.75
C LEU A 112 10.85 -23.90 -14.74
N ILE A 113 9.98 -22.99 -14.31
CA ILE A 113 8.83 -23.28 -13.44
C ILE A 113 7.52 -23.09 -14.20
N ASP A 114 6.44 -23.68 -13.69
CA ASP A 114 5.08 -23.54 -14.23
C ASP A 114 4.34 -22.27 -13.78
N ALA A 115 4.94 -21.43 -12.93
CA ALA A 115 4.40 -20.13 -12.54
C ALA A 115 4.88 -19.00 -13.47
N GLY A 116 4.14 -18.77 -14.56
CA GLY A 116 4.35 -17.65 -15.48
C GLY A 116 3.48 -16.43 -15.17
N SER A 117 3.38 -15.48 -16.11
CA SER A 117 2.61 -14.23 -15.92
C SER A 117 1.11 -14.41 -15.69
N LEU A 118 0.54 -15.58 -16.01
CA LEU A 118 -0.84 -15.90 -15.64
C LEU A 118 -0.99 -16.18 -14.14
N ALA A 119 0.05 -16.71 -13.50
CA ALA A 119 0.08 -16.99 -12.07
C ALA A 119 0.60 -15.79 -11.25
N LEU A 120 1.64 -15.11 -11.74
CA LEU A 120 2.36 -14.05 -11.02
C LEU A 120 1.96 -12.62 -11.44
N SER A 121 1.10 -12.47 -12.43
CA SER A 121 0.86 -11.20 -13.15
C SER A 121 2.10 -10.71 -13.93
N LYS A 122 2.06 -9.45 -14.39
CA LYS A 122 3.20 -8.75 -15.01
C LYS A 122 3.70 -7.58 -14.16
N ASP A 123 3.25 -7.50 -12.91
CA ASP A 123 3.68 -6.45 -12.00
C ASP A 123 5.18 -6.62 -11.69
N LEU A 124 5.91 -5.51 -11.72
CA LEU A 124 7.35 -5.42 -11.49
C LEU A 124 7.69 -4.28 -10.51
N SER A 125 6.68 -3.70 -9.86
CA SER A 125 6.81 -2.56 -8.94
C SER A 125 7.82 -2.82 -7.82
N ALA A 126 7.86 -4.03 -7.27
CA ALA A 126 8.84 -4.44 -6.26
C ALA A 126 10.29 -4.17 -6.66
N ASN A 127 10.63 -4.23 -7.95
CA ASN A 127 12.00 -3.98 -8.42
C ASN A 127 12.50 -2.57 -8.07
N GLN A 128 11.59 -1.60 -7.94
CA GLN A 128 11.94 -0.23 -7.54
C GLN A 128 12.58 -0.19 -6.14
N PHE A 129 12.25 -1.13 -5.27
CA PHE A 129 12.71 -1.16 -3.88
C PHE A 129 13.73 -2.28 -3.63
N MET A 130 13.62 -3.39 -4.37
CA MET A 130 14.46 -4.57 -4.19
C MET A 130 15.91 -4.41 -4.70
N GLU A 131 16.20 -3.45 -5.59
CA GLU A 131 17.60 -3.14 -5.96
C GLU A 131 18.46 -2.76 -4.72
N MET A 132 17.83 -2.30 -3.64
CA MET A 132 18.51 -2.00 -2.36
C MET A 132 18.82 -3.23 -1.51
N LEU A 133 18.11 -4.35 -1.69
CA LEU A 133 18.24 -5.58 -0.87
C LEU A 133 19.26 -6.58 -1.44
N VAL A 134 19.66 -6.44 -2.71
CA VAL A 134 20.60 -7.35 -3.40
C VAL A 134 22.05 -6.80 -3.39
N MET A 135 22.28 -5.66 -2.75
CA MET A 135 23.61 -5.05 -2.59
C MET A 135 24.33 -5.40 -1.27
N GLU A 136 23.76 -6.30 -0.46
CA GLU A 136 24.42 -6.97 0.67
C GLU A 136 24.75 -8.44 0.33
#